data_AF-A0AAD7TZ24-F1
#
_entry.id   AF-A0AAD7TZ24-F1
#
_cell.length_a   1.000
_cell.length_b   1.000
_cell.length_c   1.000
_cell.angle_alpha   90.00
_cell.angle_beta   90.00
_cell.angle_gamma   90.00
#
_symmetry.space_group_name_H-M   'P 1'
#
loop_
_entity.id
_entity.type
_entity.pdbx_description
1 polymer ?
#
loop_
_entity_poly.entity_id
_entity_poly.type
_entity_poly.pdbx_seq_one_letter_code
_entity_poly.pdbx_strand_id
1 'polypeptide(L)'
;MLHPPKLAVATEYGNAASFWVEYPAGLIDLSRTAHLPEVALQDGETEQAQSAQDVPVPPLQPATQLDIPVDGDRVIRIAKKHSAIVIVDMQNYFLHPDIRDHPTGLACVIPLMNLVPALRAHGVKILWVNWGLTEHELTTIPPSLTRGFKKGGRGGFGSVLPGDFGRLLMRGEYNSELYGPLQALYEEGRREGTDVWIHKNRMSGLWGPQTALGLYLQEQGITTLFFAGVNADQCVLGTLVDAYSKGYDCIVVEDCVATTSPPGGLENVLYNASRSYGFVTDSSRITDAATCQK
;
A
#
# COMPACT_ATOMS: atom_id res chain seq x y z
N MET A 1 -0.68 -0.92 -23.62
CA MET A 1 0.13 -1.79 -22.73
C MET A 1 0.24 -3.17 -23.38
N LEU A 2 1.42 -3.80 -23.34
CA LEU A 2 1.55 -5.20 -23.74
C LEU A 2 0.97 -6.08 -22.63
N HIS A 3 -0.10 -6.81 -22.93
CA HIS A 3 -0.68 -7.81 -22.05
C HIS A 3 0.34 -8.94 -21.86
N PRO A 4 0.59 -9.41 -20.62
CA PRO A 4 1.35 -10.64 -20.44
C PRO A 4 0.65 -11.79 -21.18
N PRO A 5 1.40 -12.72 -21.79
CA PRO A 5 0.80 -13.86 -22.47
C PRO A 5 -0.01 -14.67 -21.45
N LYS A 6 -1.24 -15.05 -21.81
CA LYS A 6 -2.07 -15.92 -20.95
C LYS A 6 -1.35 -17.25 -20.71
N LEU A 7 -1.37 -17.72 -19.47
CA LEU A 7 -0.83 -19.02 -19.12
C LEU A 7 -1.62 -20.14 -19.80
N ALA A 8 -0.93 -21.20 -20.20
CA ALA A 8 -1.56 -22.39 -20.76
C ALA A 8 -2.14 -23.32 -19.67
N VAL A 9 -1.55 -23.29 -18.48
CA VAL A 9 -1.88 -24.15 -17.33
C VAL A 9 -1.84 -23.32 -16.05
N ALA A 10 -2.37 -23.86 -14.94
CA ALA A 10 -2.23 -23.19 -13.66
C ALA A 10 -0.77 -23.25 -13.21
N THR A 11 -0.22 -22.12 -12.77
CA THR A 11 1.17 -22.00 -12.34
C THR A 11 1.23 -21.36 -10.96
N GLU A 12 1.85 -22.06 -10.02
CA GLU A 12 2.17 -21.57 -8.69
C GLU A 12 3.50 -20.82 -8.70
N TYR A 13 3.59 -19.73 -7.96
CA TYR A 13 4.82 -18.97 -7.75
C TYR A 13 5.09 -18.85 -6.26
N GLY A 14 6.36 -18.94 -5.86
CA GLY A 14 6.77 -18.73 -4.47
C GLY A 14 7.52 -19.91 -3.88
N ASN A 15 7.27 -20.20 -2.61
CA ASN A 15 7.90 -21.29 -1.85
C ASN A 15 6.91 -21.92 -0.86
N ALA A 16 7.36 -22.95 -0.14
CA ALA A 16 6.54 -23.70 0.82
C ALA A 16 5.85 -22.86 1.92
N ALA A 17 6.36 -21.67 2.23
CA ALA A 17 5.82 -20.79 3.26
C ALA A 17 4.98 -19.62 2.69
N SER A 18 5.22 -19.24 1.44
CA SER A 18 4.57 -18.09 0.80
C SER A 18 4.47 -18.32 -0.70
N PHE A 19 3.24 -18.46 -1.20
CA PHE A 19 2.97 -18.76 -2.60
C PHE A 19 1.60 -18.22 -3.03
N TRP A 20 1.41 -18.13 -4.34
CA TRP A 20 0.12 -17.86 -4.97
C TRP A 20 0.05 -18.55 -6.34
N VAL A 21 -1.15 -18.65 -6.93
CA VAL A 21 -1.35 -19.35 -8.20
C VAL A 21 -1.98 -18.44 -9.24
N GLU A 22 -1.42 -18.40 -10.44
CA GLU A 22 -2.06 -17.82 -11.62
C GLU A 22 -2.72 -18.90 -12.47
N TYR A 23 -3.93 -18.62 -12.93
CA TYR A 23 -4.75 -19.52 -13.74
C TYR A 23 -4.82 -19.02 -15.20
N PRO A 24 -5.03 -19.91 -16.19
CA PRO A 24 -5.15 -19.56 -17.61
C PRO A 24 -6.21 -18.49 -17.93
N ALA A 25 -7.23 -18.37 -17.09
CA ALA A 25 -8.28 -17.38 -17.21
C ALA A 25 -7.83 -15.94 -16.84
N GLY A 26 -6.62 -15.76 -16.30
CA GLY A 26 -6.09 -14.47 -15.83
C GLY A 26 -6.40 -14.15 -14.37
N LEU A 27 -6.88 -15.15 -13.60
CA LEU A 27 -7.02 -15.02 -12.15
C LEU A 27 -5.68 -15.32 -11.48
N ILE A 28 -5.26 -14.43 -10.58
CA ILE A 28 -4.09 -14.59 -9.71
C ILE A 28 -4.61 -14.73 -8.27
N ASP A 29 -4.54 -15.92 -7.69
CA ASP A 29 -5.08 -16.22 -6.38
C ASP A 29 -4.01 -16.11 -5.28
N LEU A 30 -3.95 -14.91 -4.68
CA LEU A 30 -3.10 -14.56 -3.54
C LEU A 30 -3.65 -15.08 -2.21
N SER A 31 -4.83 -15.71 -2.22
CA SER A 31 -5.52 -16.17 -1.01
C SER A 31 -5.35 -17.66 -0.73
N ARG A 32 -4.57 -18.36 -1.58
CA ARG A 32 -4.40 -19.81 -1.46
C ARG A 32 -3.71 -20.19 -0.16
N THR A 33 -4.17 -21.31 0.39
CA THR A 33 -3.62 -21.94 1.60
C THR A 33 -3.13 -23.37 1.35
N ALA A 34 -3.35 -23.89 0.14
CA ALA A 34 -2.89 -25.20 -0.29
C ALA A 34 -2.16 -25.07 -1.62
N HIS A 35 -0.99 -25.72 -1.70
CA HIS A 35 -0.19 -25.80 -2.92
C HIS A 35 -0.95 -26.49 -4.05
N LEU A 36 -0.52 -26.28 -5.29
CA LEU A 36 -0.91 -27.13 -6.41
C LEU A 36 -0.45 -28.58 -6.15
N PRO A 37 -1.18 -29.60 -6.66
CA PRO A 37 -0.75 -30.99 -6.54
C PRO A 37 0.67 -31.16 -7.07
N GLU A 38 1.54 -31.82 -6.29
CA GLU A 38 2.92 -32.10 -6.67
C GLU A 38 2.97 -32.84 -8.02
N VAL A 39 3.70 -32.25 -8.97
CA VAL A 39 4.33 -33.02 -10.04
C VAL A 39 5.67 -33.44 -9.46
N ALA A 40 5.97 -34.74 -9.43
CA ALA A 40 7.21 -35.24 -8.85
C ALA A 40 8.42 -34.51 -9.47
N LEU A 41 9.11 -33.69 -8.68
CA LEU A 41 10.37 -33.05 -9.07
C LEU A 41 11.44 -34.14 -9.17
N GLN A 42 12.29 -34.07 -10.19
CA GLN A 42 13.48 -34.93 -10.22
C GLN A 42 14.47 -34.45 -9.15
N ASP A 43 15.14 -35.38 -8.47
CA ASP A 43 16.07 -35.06 -7.37
C ASP A 43 17.08 -33.98 -7.79
N GLY A 44 17.03 -32.81 -7.13
CA GLY A 44 17.95 -31.70 -7.34
C GLY A 44 17.36 -30.48 -8.07
N GLU A 45 16.10 -30.51 -8.49
CA GLU A 45 15.43 -29.37 -9.11
C GLU A 45 14.72 -28.48 -8.07
N THR A 46 15.07 -27.20 -8.03
CA THR A 46 14.28 -26.16 -7.36
C THR A 46 13.60 -25.32 -8.44
N GLU A 47 12.31 -25.51 -8.69
CA GLU A 47 11.56 -24.57 -9.54
C GLU A 47 11.05 -23.40 -8.70
N GLN A 48 11.25 -22.16 -9.18
CA GLN A 48 10.63 -20.96 -8.62
C GLN A 48 9.11 -20.90 -8.89
N ALA A 49 8.62 -21.77 -9.77
CA ALA A 49 7.23 -21.88 -10.13
C ALA A 49 6.87 -23.32 -10.55
N GLN A 50 5.75 -23.85 -10.06
CA GLN A 50 5.29 -25.20 -10.38
C GLN A 50 3.99 -25.15 -11.18
N SER A 51 3.87 -25.96 -12.24
CA SER A 51 2.69 -25.96 -13.11
C SER A 51 1.87 -27.24 -13.02
N ALA A 52 0.55 -27.13 -13.13
CA ALA A 52 -0.36 -28.27 -13.10
C ALA A 52 -1.48 -28.13 -14.15
N GLN A 53 -1.70 -29.22 -14.90
CA GLN A 53 -2.77 -29.33 -15.88
C GLN A 53 -4.11 -29.64 -15.19
N ASP A 54 -5.21 -29.22 -15.83
CA ASP A 54 -6.59 -29.53 -15.43
C ASP A 54 -6.95 -29.15 -13.97
N VAL A 55 -6.22 -28.20 -13.38
CA VAL A 55 -6.55 -27.67 -12.04
C VAL A 55 -7.73 -26.69 -12.16
N PRO A 56 -8.89 -26.98 -11.56
CA PRO A 56 -10.01 -26.06 -11.58
C PRO A 56 -9.71 -24.81 -10.75
N VAL A 57 -10.21 -23.66 -11.21
CA VAL A 57 -10.23 -22.44 -10.42
C VAL A 57 -11.16 -22.66 -9.22
N PRO A 58 -10.69 -22.51 -7.96
CA PRO A 58 -11.56 -22.61 -6.80
C PRO A 58 -12.69 -21.57 -6.89
N PRO A 59 -13.92 -21.90 -6.48
CA PRO A 59 -14.99 -20.90 -6.41
C PRO A 59 -14.60 -19.79 -5.42
N LEU A 60 -14.97 -18.56 -5.75
CA LEU A 60 -14.82 -17.43 -4.84
C LEU A 60 -15.60 -17.72 -3.55
N GLN A 61 -14.99 -17.43 -2.40
CA GLN A 61 -15.65 -17.44 -1.08
C GLN A 61 -15.94 -15.99 -0.68
N PRO A 62 -17.13 -15.42 -0.99
CA PRO A 62 -17.34 -13.99 -0.88
C PRO A 62 -17.34 -13.49 0.57
N ALA A 63 -17.49 -14.38 1.56
CA ALA A 63 -17.34 -14.03 2.97
C ALA A 63 -15.90 -13.65 3.33
N THR A 64 -14.90 -14.33 2.78
CA THR A 64 -13.49 -14.26 3.19
C THR A 64 -12.54 -13.73 2.12
N GLN A 65 -12.99 -13.68 0.86
CA GLN A 65 -12.19 -13.31 -0.31
C GLN A 65 -12.84 -12.19 -1.12
N LEU A 66 -12.03 -11.51 -1.93
CA LEU A 66 -12.47 -10.54 -2.95
C LEU A 66 -11.71 -10.79 -4.25
N ASP A 67 -12.43 -10.78 -5.37
CA ASP A 67 -11.85 -10.77 -6.72
C ASP A 67 -11.83 -9.33 -7.24
N ILE A 68 -10.63 -8.78 -7.43
CA ILE A 68 -10.41 -7.36 -7.77
C ILE A 68 -9.74 -7.29 -9.15
N PRO A 69 -10.37 -6.63 -10.14
CA PRO A 69 -9.71 -6.36 -11.41
C PRO A 69 -8.49 -5.47 -11.24
N VAL A 70 -7.40 -5.81 -11.91
CA VAL A 70 -6.14 -5.05 -11.93
C VAL A 70 -5.71 -4.76 -13.37
N ASP A 71 -4.58 -4.11 -13.54
CA ASP A 71 -3.99 -3.81 -14.84
C ASP A 71 -3.69 -5.07 -15.67
N GLY A 72 -3.82 -4.94 -17.00
CA GLY A 72 -3.50 -6.01 -17.95
C GLY A 72 -4.57 -7.09 -18.12
N ASP A 73 -5.86 -6.76 -17.91
CA ASP A 73 -7.01 -7.67 -17.99
C ASP A 73 -6.90 -8.88 -17.04
N ARG A 74 -6.29 -8.66 -15.87
CA ARG A 74 -6.10 -9.66 -14.81
C ARG A 74 -7.04 -9.38 -13.66
N VAL A 75 -7.26 -10.41 -12.84
CA VAL A 75 -8.01 -10.32 -11.59
C VAL A 75 -7.15 -10.91 -10.49
N ILE A 76 -6.97 -10.19 -9.38
CA ILE A 76 -6.37 -10.76 -8.18
C ILE A 76 -7.47 -11.22 -7.23
N ARG A 77 -7.28 -12.39 -6.60
CA ARG A 77 -8.08 -12.82 -5.47
C ARG A 77 -7.29 -12.64 -4.19
N ILE A 78 -7.83 -11.87 -3.25
CA ILE A 78 -7.19 -11.61 -1.96
C ILE A 78 -7.94 -12.26 -0.81
N ALA A 79 -7.22 -12.62 0.26
CA ALA A 79 -7.84 -12.96 1.53
C ALA A 79 -8.07 -11.68 2.35
N LYS A 80 -9.34 -11.33 2.64
CA LYS A 80 -9.71 -10.08 3.32
C LYS A 80 -8.98 -9.89 4.66
N LYS A 81 -8.91 -10.96 5.47
CA LYS A 81 -8.27 -10.96 6.80
C LYS A 81 -6.75 -10.77 6.77
N HIS A 82 -6.11 -11.12 5.67
CA HIS A 82 -4.65 -11.02 5.49
C HIS A 82 -4.27 -9.82 4.60
N SER A 83 -5.19 -8.87 4.45
CA SER A 83 -5.02 -7.69 3.62
C SER A 83 -5.09 -6.40 4.45
N ALA A 84 -4.27 -5.42 4.07
CA ALA A 84 -4.32 -4.08 4.63
C ALA A 84 -4.12 -3.01 3.54
N ILE A 85 -4.67 -1.81 3.75
CA ILE A 85 -4.30 -0.62 2.98
C ILE A 85 -3.34 0.24 3.80
N VAL A 86 -2.25 0.66 3.17
CA VAL A 86 -1.20 1.55 3.70
C VAL A 86 -1.38 2.92 3.06
N ILE A 87 -1.93 3.86 3.81
CA ILE A 87 -2.20 5.23 3.38
C ILE A 87 -1.08 6.13 3.91
N VAL A 88 -0.24 6.63 3.02
CA VAL A 88 1.01 7.31 3.37
C VAL A 88 0.86 8.83 3.35
N ASP A 89 1.21 9.47 4.47
CA ASP A 89 1.45 10.92 4.60
C ASP A 89 0.34 11.83 4.03
N MET A 90 -0.93 11.44 4.12
CA MET A 90 -2.08 12.30 3.77
C MET A 90 -2.33 13.39 4.83
N GLN A 91 -1.25 14.09 5.23
CA GLN A 91 -1.21 15.04 6.33
C GLN A 91 -1.31 16.49 5.87
N ASN A 92 -1.73 17.39 6.77
CA ASN A 92 -1.82 18.83 6.52
C ASN A 92 -0.53 19.43 5.95
N TYR A 93 0.65 19.00 6.41
CA TYR A 93 1.92 19.49 5.86
C TYR A 93 2.08 19.25 4.35
N PHE A 94 1.55 18.12 3.84
CA PHE A 94 1.71 17.75 2.44
C PHE A 94 0.59 18.28 1.54
N LEU A 95 -0.60 18.51 2.10
CA LEU A 95 -1.82 18.78 1.33
C LEU A 95 -2.46 20.13 1.60
N HIS A 96 -2.24 20.74 2.77
CA HIS A 96 -2.90 21.99 3.12
C HIS A 96 -2.44 23.12 2.17
N PRO A 97 -3.36 23.81 1.45
CA PRO A 97 -2.99 24.80 0.43
C PRO A 97 -2.08 25.93 0.94
N ASP A 98 -2.28 26.38 2.19
CA ASP A 98 -1.42 27.40 2.81
C ASP A 98 0.04 26.96 2.99
N ILE A 99 0.31 25.65 3.04
CA ILE A 99 1.67 25.11 3.13
C ILE A 99 2.16 24.70 1.74
N ARG A 100 1.37 23.93 0.99
CA ARG A 100 1.86 23.23 -0.19
C ARG A 100 0.84 23.26 -1.32
N ASP A 101 1.31 23.65 -2.49
CA ASP A 101 0.55 23.52 -3.73
C ASP A 101 0.65 22.06 -4.22
N HIS A 102 -0.36 21.25 -3.86
CA HIS A 102 -0.43 19.83 -4.23
C HIS A 102 -1.84 19.43 -4.70
N PRO A 103 -2.34 19.98 -5.82
CA PRO A 103 -3.71 19.75 -6.29
C PRO A 103 -4.00 18.28 -6.63
N THR A 104 -2.99 17.56 -7.14
CA THR A 104 -3.11 16.12 -7.42
C THR A 104 -3.23 15.27 -6.16
N GLY A 105 -2.56 15.64 -5.06
CA GLY A 105 -2.69 14.98 -3.77
C GLY A 105 -4.04 15.26 -3.12
N LEU A 106 -4.54 16.49 -3.25
CA LEU A 106 -5.90 16.84 -2.84
C LEU A 106 -6.96 16.05 -3.61
N ALA A 107 -6.73 15.74 -4.89
CA ALA A 107 -7.63 14.93 -5.70
C ALA A 107 -7.77 13.48 -5.18
N CYS A 108 -6.77 12.95 -4.46
CA CYS A 108 -6.83 11.61 -3.85
C CYS A 108 -7.75 11.53 -2.62
N VAL A 109 -8.15 12.67 -2.02
CA VAL A 109 -8.94 12.69 -0.79
C VAL A 109 -10.31 12.04 -0.98
N ILE A 110 -11.05 12.41 -2.03
CA ILE A 110 -12.40 11.86 -2.28
C ILE A 110 -12.37 10.36 -2.62
N PRO A 111 -11.50 9.86 -3.52
CA PRO A 111 -11.30 8.43 -3.72
C PRO A 111 -11.04 7.67 -2.41
N LEU A 112 -10.15 8.18 -1.54
CA LEU A 112 -9.88 7.58 -0.24
C LEU A 112 -11.09 7.58 0.70
N MET A 113 -11.86 8.67 0.73
CA MET A 113 -13.09 8.76 1.52
C MET A 113 -14.14 7.71 1.12
N ASN A 114 -14.11 7.22 -0.13
CA ASN A 114 -15.00 6.15 -0.60
C ASN A 114 -14.38 4.76 -0.38
N LEU A 115 -13.09 4.62 -0.67
CA LEU A 115 -12.36 3.35 -0.61
C LEU A 115 -12.23 2.81 0.82
N VAL A 116 -11.87 3.67 1.77
CA VAL A 116 -11.61 3.26 3.16
C VAL A 116 -12.85 2.63 3.80
N PRO A 117 -14.06 3.24 3.77
CA PRO A 117 -15.26 2.59 4.28
C PRO A 117 -15.58 1.26 3.62
N ALA A 118 -15.37 1.14 2.29
CA ALA A 118 -15.63 -0.11 1.56
C ALA A 118 -14.68 -1.24 2.02
N LEU A 119 -13.38 -0.95 2.15
CA LEU A 119 -12.42 -1.91 2.68
C LEU A 119 -12.69 -2.25 4.15
N ARG A 120 -13.02 -1.25 4.96
CA ARG A 120 -13.35 -1.39 6.39
C ARG A 120 -14.53 -2.33 6.61
N ALA A 121 -15.59 -2.20 5.81
CA ALA A 121 -16.77 -3.08 5.87
C ALA A 121 -16.46 -4.55 5.55
N HIS A 122 -15.33 -4.82 4.90
CA HIS A 122 -14.86 -6.16 4.55
C HIS A 122 -13.76 -6.67 5.50
N GLY A 123 -13.46 -5.94 6.58
CA GLY A 123 -12.49 -6.34 7.60
C GLY A 123 -11.03 -6.20 7.16
N VAL A 124 -10.77 -5.52 6.03
CA VAL A 124 -9.41 -5.15 5.61
C VAL A 124 -8.89 -4.07 6.55
N LYS A 125 -7.63 -4.20 7.01
CA LYS A 125 -7.04 -3.25 7.96
C LYS A 125 -6.68 -1.93 7.29
N ILE A 126 -6.95 -0.81 7.96
CA ILE A 126 -6.62 0.54 7.45
C ILE A 126 -5.43 1.09 8.24
N LEU A 127 -4.29 1.29 7.58
CA LEU A 127 -3.05 1.73 8.21
C LEU A 127 -2.69 3.13 7.73
N TRP A 128 -2.76 4.11 8.62
CA TRP A 128 -2.39 5.49 8.38
C TRP A 128 -0.92 5.69 8.75
N VAL A 129 -0.06 5.69 7.75
CA VAL A 129 1.41 5.63 7.93
C VAL A 129 2.00 7.00 7.65
N ASN A 130 2.24 7.74 8.72
CA ASN A 130 2.42 9.18 8.67
C ASN A 130 3.72 9.61 9.33
N TRP A 131 4.35 10.67 8.85
CA TRP A 131 5.41 11.34 9.58
C TRP A 131 4.91 11.74 10.98
N GLY A 132 5.71 11.45 11.98
CA GLY A 132 5.42 11.88 13.34
C GLY A 132 6.65 11.68 14.21
N LEU A 133 7.42 12.75 14.36
CA LEU A 133 8.71 12.73 15.02
C LEU A 133 8.58 13.06 16.50
N THR A 134 9.47 12.45 17.27
CA THR A 134 9.75 12.78 18.66
C THR A 134 11.07 13.56 18.78
N GLU A 135 11.30 14.20 19.93
CA GLU A 135 12.58 14.88 20.21
C GLU A 135 13.78 13.94 20.05
N HIS A 136 13.63 12.69 20.48
CA HIS A 136 14.69 11.71 20.33
C HIS A 136 14.98 11.42 18.86
N GLU A 137 13.93 11.22 18.04
CA GLU A 137 14.10 10.89 16.63
C GLU A 137 14.82 12.01 15.86
N LEU A 138 14.59 13.28 16.19
CA LEU A 138 15.30 14.43 15.60
C LEU A 138 16.83 14.28 15.70
N THR A 139 17.33 13.67 16.77
CA THR A 139 18.78 13.45 16.98
C THR A 139 19.38 12.41 16.04
N THR A 140 18.54 11.60 15.39
CA THR A 140 18.95 10.45 14.55
C THR A 140 18.66 10.65 13.06
N ILE A 141 18.08 11.79 12.68
CA ILE A 141 17.73 12.06 11.27
C ILE A 141 19.01 12.37 10.50
N PRO A 142 19.29 11.65 9.39
CA PRO A 142 20.50 11.87 8.63
C PRO A 142 20.50 13.25 7.93
N PRO A 143 21.69 13.84 7.68
CA PRO A 143 21.81 15.16 7.04
C PRO A 143 21.14 15.27 5.67
N SER A 144 21.17 14.21 4.85
CA SER A 144 20.54 14.20 3.52
C SER A 144 19.02 14.36 3.60
N LEU A 145 18.40 13.65 4.55
CA LEU A 145 16.97 13.74 4.82
C LEU A 145 16.62 15.12 5.38
N THR A 146 17.40 15.62 6.36
CA THR A 146 17.24 16.97 6.91
C THR A 146 17.33 18.05 5.81
N ARG A 147 18.30 17.94 4.89
CA ARG A 147 18.46 18.87 3.77
C ARG A 147 17.22 18.89 2.86
N GLY A 148 16.60 17.74 2.64
CA GLY A 148 15.37 17.62 1.84
C GLY A 148 14.22 18.47 2.39
N PHE A 149 13.99 18.42 3.70
CA PHE A 149 12.90 19.14 4.37
C PHE A 149 13.22 20.58 4.75
N LYS A 150 14.48 21.02 4.61
CA LYS A 150 14.86 22.43 4.76
C LYS A 150 14.60 23.28 3.50
N LYS A 151 14.25 22.66 2.37
CA LYS A 151 13.98 23.36 1.11
C LYS A 151 12.82 24.34 1.29
N GLY A 152 12.95 25.55 0.77
CA GLY A 152 11.92 26.60 0.85
C GLY A 152 12.02 27.53 2.07
N GLY A 153 13.07 27.41 2.89
CA GLY A 153 13.40 28.41 3.92
C GLY A 153 12.50 28.41 5.17
N ARG A 154 11.59 27.43 5.32
CA ARG A 154 10.64 27.34 6.44
C ARG A 154 11.19 26.59 7.66
N GLY A 155 12.51 26.37 7.71
CA GLY A 155 13.17 25.53 8.70
C GLY A 155 13.19 24.04 8.32
N GLY A 156 13.78 23.20 9.18
CA GLY A 156 13.85 21.74 9.00
C GLY A 156 13.00 21.03 10.04
N PHE A 157 13.08 19.69 10.13
CA PHE A 157 12.30 18.93 11.11
C PHE A 157 12.34 19.55 12.52
N GLY A 158 11.18 19.66 13.16
CA GLY A 158 11.03 20.24 14.49
C GLY A 158 11.03 21.77 14.57
N SER A 159 11.28 22.51 13.48
CA SER A 159 11.13 23.96 13.47
C SER A 159 9.68 24.40 13.49
N VAL A 160 9.40 25.54 14.12
CA VAL A 160 8.05 26.14 14.11
C VAL A 160 7.73 26.63 12.70
N LEU A 161 6.63 26.14 12.13
CA LEU A 161 6.11 26.60 10.86
C LEU A 161 5.35 27.93 11.03
N PRO A 162 5.28 28.79 9.99
CA PRO A 162 4.46 29.99 10.03
C PRO A 162 2.98 29.67 10.28
N GLY A 163 2.24 30.59 10.91
CA GLY A 163 0.84 30.38 11.28
C GLY A 163 0.68 29.39 12.44
N ASP A 164 -0.50 28.76 12.54
CA ASP A 164 -0.85 27.85 13.63
C ASP A 164 -0.56 26.37 13.30
N PHE A 165 0.38 26.13 12.37
CA PHE A 165 0.73 24.77 11.92
C PHE A 165 1.63 24.00 12.88
N GLY A 166 2.18 24.68 13.89
CA GLY A 166 3.00 24.04 14.90
C GLY A 166 4.39 23.64 14.40
N ARG A 167 5.01 22.65 15.05
CA ARG A 167 6.38 22.21 14.74
C ARG A 167 6.41 21.17 13.62
N LEU A 168 7.28 21.39 12.64
CA LEU A 168 7.34 20.59 11.42
C LEU A 168 7.48 19.08 11.69
N LEU A 169 6.44 18.34 11.29
CA LEU A 169 6.31 16.88 11.34
C LEU A 169 6.49 16.25 12.73
N MET A 170 6.32 17.03 13.80
CA MET A 170 6.33 16.52 15.17
C MET A 170 4.97 15.94 15.54
N ARG A 171 4.96 14.90 16.38
CA ARG A 171 3.71 14.26 16.84
C ARG A 171 2.84 15.26 17.61
N GLY A 172 1.54 15.25 17.33
CA GLY A 172 0.54 16.10 18.00
C GLY A 172 0.47 17.54 17.49
N GLU A 173 1.27 17.90 16.47
CA GLU A 173 1.18 19.21 15.83
C GLU A 173 0.20 19.18 14.66
N TYR A 174 -0.50 20.29 14.41
CA TYR A 174 -1.53 20.39 13.38
C TYR A 174 -1.05 19.98 11.97
N ASN A 175 0.18 20.35 11.60
CA ASN A 175 0.75 19.95 10.31
C ASN A 175 0.94 18.42 10.16
N SER A 176 1.01 17.68 11.27
CA SER A 176 1.15 16.22 11.30
C SER A 176 -0.19 15.48 11.42
N GLU A 177 -1.30 16.19 11.58
CA GLU A 177 -2.65 15.59 11.50
C GLU A 177 -3.00 15.27 10.04
N LEU A 178 -3.99 14.37 9.85
CA LEU A 178 -4.49 14.07 8.52
C LEU A 178 -5.22 15.30 7.94
N TYR A 179 -5.17 15.44 6.63
CA TYR A 179 -5.78 16.57 5.96
C TYR A 179 -7.30 16.46 5.91
N GLY A 180 -7.97 17.54 6.37
CA GLY A 180 -9.40 17.75 6.18
C GLY A 180 -10.27 16.56 6.64
N PRO A 181 -11.14 16.01 5.78
CA PRO A 181 -12.09 14.96 6.17
C PRO A 181 -11.43 13.62 6.54
N LEU A 182 -10.17 13.40 6.13
CA LEU A 182 -9.45 12.16 6.43
C LEU A 182 -9.17 12.01 7.94
N GLN A 183 -9.03 13.12 8.67
CA GLN A 183 -8.84 13.09 10.13
C GLN A 183 -10.08 12.51 10.83
N ALA A 184 -11.27 12.98 10.46
CA ALA A 184 -12.53 12.45 11.01
C ALA A 184 -12.75 10.98 10.64
N LEU A 185 -12.40 10.60 9.40
CA LEU A 185 -12.48 9.22 8.91
C LEU A 185 -11.58 8.27 9.72
N TYR A 186 -10.35 8.70 10.04
CA TYR A 186 -9.45 7.95 10.91
C TYR A 186 -10.01 7.85 12.33
N GLU A 187 -10.52 8.95 12.91
CA GLU A 187 -11.06 8.94 14.27
C GLU A 187 -12.25 8.01 14.43
N GLU A 188 -13.09 7.91 13.41
CA GLU A 188 -14.16 6.90 13.33
C GLU A 188 -13.59 5.48 13.36
N GLY A 189 -12.72 5.13 12.42
CA GLY A 189 -12.15 3.79 12.35
C GLY A 189 -11.30 3.41 13.57
N ARG A 190 -10.67 4.40 14.22
CA ARG A 190 -9.96 4.21 15.48
C ARG A 190 -10.91 3.82 16.61
N ARG A 191 -12.08 4.49 16.71
CA ARG A 191 -13.11 4.12 17.70
C ARG A 191 -13.66 2.73 17.46
N GLU A 192 -13.71 2.30 16.20
CA GLU A 192 -14.18 0.97 15.78
C GLU A 192 -13.09 -0.11 15.89
N GLY A 193 -11.82 0.25 16.10
CA GLY A 193 -10.69 -0.67 16.14
C GLY A 193 -10.29 -1.23 14.77
N THR A 194 -10.68 -0.57 13.68
CA THR A 194 -10.39 -0.97 12.30
C THR A 194 -9.19 -0.24 11.70
N ASP A 195 -8.90 0.96 12.22
CA ASP A 195 -7.88 1.85 11.70
C ASP A 195 -6.75 2.02 12.72
N VAL A 196 -5.51 2.04 12.23
CA VAL A 196 -4.29 2.12 13.06
C VAL A 196 -3.40 3.24 12.55
N TRP A 197 -2.94 4.07 13.48
CA TRP A 197 -1.96 5.11 13.17
C TRP A 197 -0.54 4.61 13.42
N ILE A 198 0.30 4.71 12.40
CA ILE A 198 1.71 4.34 12.46
C ILE A 198 2.56 5.58 12.22
N HIS A 199 3.39 5.92 13.19
CA HIS A 199 4.38 6.98 13.03
C HIS A 199 5.64 6.45 12.37
N LYS A 200 6.07 7.10 11.28
CA LYS A 200 7.39 6.87 10.66
C LYS A 200 8.31 8.09 10.84
N ASN A 201 9.60 7.80 10.80
CA ASN A 201 10.69 8.79 10.92
C ASN A 201 11.67 8.72 9.74
N ARG A 202 11.27 8.05 8.67
CA ARG A 202 11.97 7.90 7.39
C ARG A 202 10.98 8.05 6.25
N MET A 203 11.49 8.09 5.02
CA MET A 203 10.66 8.09 3.81
C MET A 203 9.72 6.88 3.79
N SER A 204 10.29 5.68 3.91
CA SER A 204 9.56 4.43 4.02
C SER A 204 9.09 4.17 5.46
N GLY A 205 7.85 3.69 5.61
CA GLY A 205 7.33 3.17 6.89
C GLY A 205 7.93 1.82 7.31
N LEU A 206 8.67 1.15 6.42
CA LEU A 206 9.28 -0.17 6.61
C LEU A 206 10.82 -0.14 6.61
N TRP A 207 11.43 1.04 6.57
CA TRP A 207 12.87 1.17 6.53
C TRP A 207 13.52 0.65 7.82
N GLY A 208 14.38 -0.37 7.65
CA GLY A 208 15.17 -0.95 8.73
C GLY A 208 14.75 -2.38 9.11
N PRO A 209 15.42 -2.96 10.11
CA PRO A 209 15.16 -4.33 10.55
C PRO A 209 13.79 -4.45 11.22
N GLN A 210 13.38 -3.46 12.02
CA GLN A 210 12.12 -3.46 12.75
C GLN A 210 11.51 -2.06 12.74
N THR A 211 10.24 -1.97 12.33
CA THR A 211 9.45 -0.73 12.38
C THR A 211 8.09 -1.02 13.01
N ALA A 212 7.39 0.00 13.49
CA ALA A 212 6.03 -0.15 14.02
C ALA A 212 5.07 -0.74 12.96
N LEU A 213 5.22 -0.32 11.70
CA LEU A 213 4.45 -0.91 10.59
C LEU A 213 4.78 -2.39 10.42
N GLY A 214 6.07 -2.74 10.32
CA GLY A 214 6.49 -4.12 10.10
C GLY A 214 6.04 -5.07 11.22
N LEU A 215 6.13 -4.61 12.47
CA LEU A 215 5.65 -5.37 13.63
C LEU A 215 4.14 -5.61 13.56
N TYR A 216 3.36 -4.56 13.30
CA TYR A 216 1.91 -4.69 13.20
C TYR A 216 1.49 -5.65 12.07
N LEU A 217 2.11 -5.52 10.89
CA LEU A 217 1.83 -6.40 9.75
C LEU A 217 2.12 -7.87 10.08
N GLN A 218 3.26 -8.14 10.71
CA GLN A 218 3.65 -9.49 11.13
C GLN A 218 2.69 -10.06 12.20
N GLU A 219 2.36 -9.28 13.23
CA GLU A 219 1.46 -9.70 14.31
C GLU A 219 0.04 -9.99 13.81
N GLN A 220 -0.43 -9.24 12.81
CA GLN A 220 -1.75 -9.44 12.20
C GLN A 220 -1.74 -10.49 11.06
N GLY A 221 -0.57 -11.04 10.72
CA GLY A 221 -0.42 -12.00 9.62
C GLY A 221 -0.85 -11.42 8.27
N ILE A 222 -0.59 -10.14 8.03
CA ILE A 222 -0.89 -9.50 6.75
C ILE A 222 0.13 -9.95 5.71
N THR A 223 -0.32 -10.28 4.51
CA THR A 223 0.52 -10.69 3.37
C THR A 223 0.27 -9.83 2.14
N THR A 224 -0.91 -9.23 2.02
CA THR A 224 -1.30 -8.40 0.88
C THR A 224 -1.48 -6.93 1.29
N LEU A 225 -0.86 -6.01 0.55
CA LEU A 225 -0.86 -4.58 0.85
C LEU A 225 -1.33 -3.73 -0.32
N PHE A 226 -2.36 -2.93 -0.08
CA PHE A 226 -2.75 -1.82 -0.96
C PHE A 226 -1.97 -0.56 -0.57
N PHE A 227 -1.53 0.24 -1.53
CA PHE A 227 -0.77 1.47 -1.30
C PHE A 227 -1.52 2.68 -1.85
N ALA A 228 -1.63 3.69 -0.99
CA ALA A 228 -2.22 4.99 -1.29
C ALA A 228 -1.42 6.11 -0.61
N GLY A 229 -1.67 7.35 -1.00
CA GLY A 229 -1.16 8.55 -0.36
C GLY A 229 -0.11 9.32 -1.17
N VAL A 230 0.72 10.09 -0.48
CA VAL A 230 1.69 11.00 -1.10
C VAL A 230 3.06 10.91 -0.40
N ASN A 231 4.16 11.27 -1.05
CA ASN A 231 4.31 11.44 -2.49
C ASN A 231 4.58 10.08 -3.16
N ALA A 232 3.99 9.87 -4.34
CA ALA A 232 4.06 8.64 -5.14
C ALA A 232 5.48 8.10 -5.28
N ASP A 233 6.41 8.93 -5.74
CA ASP A 233 7.80 8.60 -6.08
C ASP A 233 8.78 8.76 -4.90
N GLN A 234 8.26 8.97 -3.68
CA GLN A 234 9.07 9.18 -2.48
C GLN A 234 8.60 8.26 -1.35
N CYS A 235 7.72 8.73 -0.47
CA CYS A 235 7.29 7.99 0.71
C CYS A 235 6.47 6.75 0.34
N VAL A 236 5.59 6.87 -0.66
CA VAL A 236 4.78 5.74 -1.18
C VAL A 236 5.71 4.71 -1.82
N LEU A 237 6.51 5.11 -2.82
CA LEU A 237 7.47 4.21 -3.49
C LEU A 237 8.46 3.58 -2.51
N GLY A 238 9.00 4.35 -1.56
CA GLY A 238 9.92 3.83 -0.55
C GLY A 238 9.28 2.75 0.30
N THR A 239 8.05 2.96 0.76
CA THR A 239 7.31 1.97 1.55
C THR A 239 6.93 0.75 0.71
N LEU A 240 6.52 0.96 -0.55
CA LEU A 240 6.21 -0.07 -1.53
C LEU A 240 7.42 -0.98 -1.80
N VAL A 241 8.59 -0.41 -2.09
CA VAL A 241 9.81 -1.17 -2.41
C VAL A 241 10.29 -1.96 -1.20
N ASP A 242 10.25 -1.38 0.00
CA ASP A 242 10.60 -2.11 1.23
C ASP A 242 9.59 -3.23 1.53
N ALA A 243 8.29 -3.01 1.27
CA ALA A 243 7.28 -4.06 1.41
C ALA A 243 7.52 -5.21 0.43
N TYR A 244 7.70 -4.90 -0.85
CA TYR A 244 8.02 -5.90 -1.87
C TYR A 244 9.28 -6.69 -1.49
N SER A 245 10.34 -6.01 -1.06
CA SER A 245 11.60 -6.64 -0.65
C SER A 245 11.45 -7.54 0.59
N LYS A 246 10.42 -7.29 1.41
CA LYS A 246 10.06 -8.10 2.58
C LYS A 246 9.04 -9.20 2.25
N GLY A 247 8.63 -9.34 0.99
CA GLY A 247 7.80 -10.44 0.50
C GLY A 247 6.29 -10.21 0.57
N TYR A 248 5.82 -8.96 0.69
CA TYR A 248 4.38 -8.66 0.62
C TYR A 248 3.89 -8.61 -0.83
N ASP A 249 2.69 -9.08 -1.09
CA ASP A 249 1.99 -8.86 -2.36
C ASP A 249 1.51 -7.41 -2.42
N CYS A 250 2.06 -6.63 -3.34
CA CYS A 250 1.86 -5.18 -3.37
C CYS A 250 0.90 -4.73 -4.48
N ILE A 251 -0.08 -3.90 -4.13
CA ILE A 251 -1.06 -3.33 -5.05
C ILE A 251 -1.08 -1.81 -4.90
N VAL A 252 -0.81 -1.06 -5.97
CA VAL A 252 -0.95 0.40 -5.96
C VAL A 252 -2.35 0.79 -6.43
N VAL A 253 -2.99 1.71 -5.69
CA VAL A 253 -4.30 2.28 -6.03
C VAL A 253 -4.09 3.62 -6.73
N GLU A 254 -4.10 3.62 -8.05
CA GLU A 254 -3.50 4.69 -8.87
C GLU A 254 -4.17 6.06 -8.71
N ASP A 255 -5.48 6.10 -8.51
CA ASP A 255 -6.25 7.33 -8.28
C ASP A 255 -6.18 7.81 -6.81
N CYS A 256 -5.59 7.01 -5.93
CA CYS A 256 -5.32 7.34 -4.54
C CYS A 256 -3.83 7.65 -4.28
N VAL A 257 -3.00 7.76 -5.31
CA VAL A 257 -1.56 8.05 -5.20
C VAL A 257 -1.20 9.26 -6.06
N ALA A 258 -0.46 10.21 -5.49
CA ALA A 258 -0.07 11.42 -6.21
C ALA A 258 1.31 11.94 -5.80
N THR A 259 1.89 12.81 -6.64
CA THR A 259 3.13 13.51 -6.33
C THR A 259 3.14 14.92 -6.90
N THR A 260 3.98 15.78 -6.33
CA THR A 260 4.37 17.10 -6.87
C THR A 260 5.62 17.03 -7.76
N SER A 261 6.19 15.85 -7.96
CA SER A 261 7.33 15.69 -8.87
C SER A 261 6.97 16.02 -10.32
N PRO A 262 7.94 16.39 -11.17
CA PRO A 262 7.70 16.64 -12.59
C PRO A 262 7.06 15.42 -13.31
N PRO A 263 6.50 15.63 -14.51
CA PRO A 263 6.03 14.54 -15.37
C PRO A 263 7.08 13.42 -15.49
N GLY A 264 6.63 12.18 -15.42
CA GLY A 264 7.46 10.98 -15.31
C GLY A 264 7.58 10.43 -13.88
N GLY A 265 7.36 11.25 -12.84
CA GLY A 265 7.45 10.82 -11.45
C GLY A 265 6.39 9.77 -11.09
N LEU A 266 5.11 10.07 -11.31
CA LEU A 266 4.02 9.14 -11.05
C LEU A 266 4.06 7.96 -12.03
N GLU A 267 4.33 8.24 -13.31
CA GLU A 267 4.34 7.25 -14.39
C GLU A 267 5.42 6.18 -14.15
N ASN A 268 6.59 6.55 -13.62
CA ASN A 268 7.62 5.60 -13.24
C ASN A 268 7.15 4.68 -12.10
N VAL A 269 6.48 5.22 -11.09
CA VAL A 269 5.95 4.44 -9.97
C VAL A 269 4.91 3.44 -10.45
N LEU A 270 3.93 3.90 -11.23
CA LEU A 270 2.86 3.03 -11.76
C LEU A 270 3.42 1.97 -12.71
N TYR A 271 4.38 2.34 -13.57
CA TYR A 271 5.04 1.38 -14.46
C TYR A 271 5.73 0.26 -13.68
N ASN A 272 6.54 0.59 -12.67
CA ASN A 272 7.25 -0.43 -11.89
C ASN A 272 6.31 -1.20 -10.95
N ALA A 273 5.27 -0.56 -10.40
CA ALA A 273 4.25 -1.25 -9.64
C ALA A 273 3.55 -2.33 -10.48
N SER A 274 3.13 -1.99 -11.70
CA SER A 274 2.46 -2.90 -12.65
C SER A 274 3.35 -4.05 -13.14
N ARG A 275 4.65 -3.80 -13.29
CA ARG A 275 5.57 -4.71 -14.02
C ARG A 275 6.53 -5.49 -13.14
N SER A 276 6.87 -4.95 -11.97
CA SER A 276 7.97 -5.46 -11.16
C SER A 276 7.55 -5.74 -9.72
N TYR A 277 6.82 -4.82 -9.10
CA TYR A 277 6.54 -4.88 -7.65
C TYR A 277 5.21 -5.57 -7.32
N GLY A 278 4.29 -5.70 -8.28
CA GLY A 278 3.03 -6.38 -8.08
C GLY A 278 1.98 -5.93 -9.09
N PHE A 279 0.97 -5.20 -8.61
CA PHE A 279 -0.23 -4.89 -9.38
C PHE A 279 -0.64 -3.42 -9.25
N VAL A 280 -1.43 -2.95 -10.23
CA VAL A 280 -2.07 -1.63 -10.17
C VAL A 280 -3.58 -1.80 -10.36
N THR A 281 -4.37 -1.09 -9.56
CA THR A 281 -5.82 -0.97 -9.69
C THR A 281 -6.25 0.46 -9.35
N ASP A 282 -7.54 0.73 -9.37
CA ASP A 282 -8.14 2.00 -8.98
C ASP A 282 -9.17 1.80 -7.86
N SER A 283 -9.52 2.89 -7.16
CA SER A 283 -10.44 2.82 -6.03
C SER A 283 -11.81 2.27 -6.43
N SER A 284 -12.29 2.58 -7.65
CA SER A 284 -13.61 2.17 -8.13
C SER A 284 -13.72 0.66 -8.32
N ARG A 285 -12.70 0.01 -8.90
CA ARG A 285 -12.66 -1.45 -9.05
C ARG A 285 -12.69 -2.16 -7.70
N ILE A 286 -11.98 -1.62 -6.72
CA ILE A 286 -11.98 -2.18 -5.36
C ILE A 286 -13.34 -2.01 -4.70
N THR A 287 -13.94 -0.81 -4.77
CA THR A 287 -15.25 -0.56 -4.17
C THR A 287 -16.33 -1.42 -4.82
N ASP A 288 -16.30 -1.56 -6.14
CA ASP A 288 -17.26 -2.39 -6.89
C ASP A 288 -17.14 -3.86 -6.52
N ALA A 289 -15.90 -4.38 -6.41
CA ALA A 289 -15.65 -5.75 -5.94
C ALA A 289 -16.17 -5.95 -4.51
N ALA A 290 -15.96 -4.98 -3.62
CA ALA A 290 -16.47 -5.03 -2.25
C ALA A 290 -18.01 -4.97 -2.19
N THR A 291 -18.67 -4.20 -3.05
CA THR A 291 -20.14 -4.06 -3.01
C THR A 291 -20.90 -5.17 -3.74
N CYS A 292 -20.38 -5.65 -4.88
CA CYS A 292 -21.08 -6.56 -5.77
C CYS A 292 -20.90 -8.04 -5.39
N GLN A 293 -19.91 -8.36 -4.57
CA GLN A 293 -19.58 -9.72 -4.13
C GLN A 293 -20.05 -9.99 -2.67
N LYS A 294 -21.22 -9.46 -2.30
CA LYS A 294 -21.85 -9.69 -0.99
C LYS A 294 -22.74 -10.93 -0.99
#